data_AF-A0A058ZQK1-F1
#
_entry.id   AF-A0A058ZQK1-F1
#
_cell.length_a   1.000
_cell.length_b   1.000
_cell.length_c   1.000
_cell.angle_alpha   90.00
_cell.angle_beta   90.00
_cell.angle_gamma   90.00
#
_symmetry.space_group_name_H-M   'P 1'
#
loop_
_entity.id
_entity.type
_entity.pdbx_description
1 polymer ?
#
loop_
_entity_poly.entity_id
_entity_poly.type
_entity_poly.pdbx_seq_one_letter_code
_entity_poly.pdbx_strand_id
1 'polypeptide(L)'
;MQKKSTLLVALGFSEPLNYDRAPRFMSFLGVLITTCMLVLCAVIVGLIALLAAATYEAINGPNQFTEKSIYQIGVVLAALLGAPFVVWRSLVAQRQADIAAKALLTERISKVVDQFGSEEITVRVGAVYTLESIMLDSKEDRVRMWTILNAFLTEKQKSTDICDIEEETEGSKEDPPSMPADVQAALTVLTRNRNDSI
;
A
#
# COMPACT_ATOMS: atom_id res chain seq x y z
N MET A 1 -11.33 -30.00 10.72
CA MET A 1 -9.99 -29.72 10.12
C MET A 1 -9.80 -28.22 9.83
N GLN A 2 -9.66 -27.36 10.85
CA GLN A 2 -9.51 -25.89 10.68
C GLN A 2 -8.40 -25.32 11.59
N LYS A 3 -7.13 -25.54 11.26
CA LYS A 3 -6.01 -24.93 12.03
C LYS A 3 -4.84 -24.45 11.15
N LYS A 4 -5.04 -24.29 9.84
CA LYS A 4 -3.99 -23.85 8.91
C LYS A 4 -3.95 -22.33 8.69
N SER A 5 -5.00 -21.59 9.01
CA SER A 5 -5.07 -20.13 8.77
C SER A 5 -4.39 -19.28 9.85
N THR A 6 -4.28 -19.76 11.08
CA THR A 6 -3.77 -18.95 12.21
C THR A 6 -2.28 -18.60 12.08
N LEU A 7 -1.46 -19.49 11.51
CA LEU A 7 -0.03 -19.24 11.30
C LEU A 7 0.23 -18.26 10.15
N LEU A 8 -0.58 -18.32 9.10
CA LEU A 8 -0.49 -17.39 7.96
C LEU A 8 -0.94 -15.97 8.34
N VAL A 9 -1.95 -15.87 9.20
CA VAL A 9 -2.41 -14.59 9.77
C VAL A 9 -1.36 -14.02 10.74
N ALA A 10 -0.71 -14.85 11.56
CA ALA A 10 0.39 -14.42 12.42
C ALA A 10 1.63 -13.95 11.64
N LEU A 11 1.84 -14.47 10.42
CA LEU A 11 2.87 -14.01 9.48
C LEU A 11 2.44 -12.79 8.65
N GLY A 12 1.24 -12.23 8.85
CA GLY A 12 0.77 -11.00 8.19
C GLY A 12 0.43 -11.13 6.70
N PHE A 13 0.19 -12.34 6.21
CA PHE A 13 -0.42 -12.57 4.89
C PHE A 13 -1.94 -12.60 5.04
N SER A 14 -2.58 -11.42 5.09
CA SER A 14 -4.04 -11.30 5.24
C SER A 14 -4.79 -11.05 3.92
N GLU A 15 -4.09 -10.98 2.79
CA GLU A 15 -4.74 -10.94 1.48
C GLU A 15 -4.68 -12.32 0.84
N PRO A 16 -5.83 -12.95 0.50
CA PRO A 16 -5.83 -14.13 -0.33
C PRO A 16 -5.24 -13.70 -1.68
N LEU A 17 -4.01 -14.13 -1.95
CA LEU A 17 -3.35 -14.00 -3.25
C LEU A 17 -4.38 -14.34 -4.35
N ASN A 18 -4.88 -13.30 -5.02
CA ASN A 18 -5.82 -13.47 -6.11
C ASN A 18 -5.08 -14.12 -7.28
N TYR A 19 -5.25 -15.43 -7.39
CA TYR A 19 -4.44 -16.35 -8.21
C TYR A 19 -4.70 -16.22 -9.71
N ASP A 20 -5.67 -15.39 -10.12
CA ASP A 20 -6.20 -15.36 -11.49
C ASP A 20 -5.61 -14.30 -12.42
N ARG A 21 -4.65 -13.46 -11.99
CA ARG A 21 -4.18 -12.33 -12.83
C ARG A 21 -2.80 -12.43 -13.50
N ALA A 22 -1.98 -13.47 -13.28
CA ALA A 22 -0.74 -13.63 -14.05
C ALA A 22 -0.11 -15.04 -13.93
N PRO A 23 -0.46 -16.02 -14.77
CA PRO A 23 0.03 -17.41 -14.65
C PRO A 23 1.56 -17.55 -14.81
N ARG A 24 2.23 -16.59 -15.49
CA ARG A 24 3.69 -16.61 -15.65
C ARG A 24 4.46 -15.94 -14.50
N PHE A 25 3.93 -14.88 -13.91
CA PHE A 25 4.62 -14.13 -12.85
C PHE A 25 4.68 -14.91 -11.52
N MET A 26 3.69 -15.78 -11.30
CA MET A 26 3.58 -16.58 -10.08
C MET A 26 4.65 -17.68 -9.95
N SER A 27 5.09 -18.26 -11.05
CA SER A 27 6.19 -19.24 -11.03
C SER A 27 7.50 -18.58 -10.61
N PHE A 28 7.78 -17.36 -11.11
CA PHE A 28 8.96 -16.59 -10.72
C PHE A 28 8.94 -16.22 -9.23
N LEU A 29 7.80 -15.76 -8.73
CA LEU A 29 7.67 -15.37 -7.32
C LEU A 29 7.82 -16.58 -6.38
N GLY A 30 7.27 -17.73 -6.78
CA GLY A 30 7.43 -18.99 -6.03
C GLY A 30 8.89 -19.47 -6.00
N VAL A 31 9.60 -19.43 -7.12
CA VAL A 31 11.03 -19.81 -7.20
C VAL A 31 11.90 -18.84 -6.39
N LEU A 32 11.57 -17.55 -6.37
CA LEU A 32 12.29 -16.56 -5.56
C LEU A 32 12.14 -16.82 -4.04
N ILE A 33 10.94 -17.18 -3.59
CA ILE A 33 10.68 -17.45 -2.17
C ILE A 33 11.37 -18.76 -1.74
N THR A 34 11.30 -19.81 -2.56
CA THR A 34 11.94 -21.09 -2.23
C THR A 34 13.46 -20.99 -2.23
N THR A 35 14.05 -20.24 -3.17
CA THR A 35 15.49 -19.99 -3.20
C THR A 35 15.95 -19.17 -1.99
N CYS A 36 15.21 -18.14 -1.59
CA CYS A 36 15.50 -17.36 -0.38
C CYS A 36 15.44 -18.21 0.89
N MET A 37 14.45 -19.11 1.01
CA MET A 37 14.31 -20.02 2.14
C MET A 37 15.47 -21.03 2.19
N LEU A 38 15.91 -21.52 1.03
CA LEU A 38 17.08 -22.40 0.89
C LEU A 38 18.39 -21.70 1.32
N VAL A 39 18.59 -20.44 0.89
CA VAL A 39 19.75 -19.64 1.29
C VAL A 39 19.76 -19.41 2.80
N LEU A 40 18.61 -19.08 3.39
CA LEU A 40 18.48 -18.90 4.83
C LEU A 40 18.78 -20.20 5.60
N CYS A 41 18.29 -21.35 5.13
CA CYS A 41 18.66 -22.66 5.68
C CYS A 41 20.16 -22.95 5.53
N ALA A 42 20.78 -22.65 4.39
CA ALA A 42 22.21 -22.84 4.18
C ALA A 42 23.06 -22.00 5.14
N VAL A 43 22.65 -20.75 5.40
CA VAL A 43 23.31 -19.87 6.38
C VAL A 43 23.20 -20.44 7.79
N ILE A 44 22.01 -20.94 8.18
CA ILE A 44 21.80 -21.58 9.49
C ILE A 44 22.66 -22.85 9.62
N VAL A 45 22.69 -23.70 8.61
CA VAL A 45 23.51 -24.92 8.59
C VAL A 45 25.00 -24.58 8.66
N GLY A 46 25.45 -23.55 7.94
CA GLY A 46 26.83 -23.06 8.00
C GLY A 46 27.22 -22.55 9.39
N LEU A 47 26.33 -21.82 10.06
CA LEU A 47 26.52 -21.37 11.45
C LEU A 47 26.59 -22.55 12.43
N ILE A 48 25.72 -23.54 12.27
CA ILE A 48 25.73 -24.75 13.11
C ILE A 48 27.02 -25.55 12.89
N ALA A 49 27.49 -25.69 11.65
CA ALA A 49 28.74 -26.37 11.34
C ALA A 49 29.96 -25.64 11.93
N LEU A 50 29.95 -24.30 11.93
CA LEU A 50 31.02 -23.48 12.51
C LEU A 50 31.06 -23.63 14.04
N LEU A 51 29.90 -23.69 14.71
CA LEU A 51 29.83 -24.04 16.14
C LEU A 51 30.33 -25.45 16.41
N ALA A 52 29.92 -26.43 15.60
CA ALA A 52 30.32 -27.82 15.79
C ALA A 52 31.83 -28.02 15.63
N ALA A 53 32.47 -27.33 14.67
CA ALA A 53 33.92 -27.34 14.52
C ALA A 53 34.63 -26.70 15.73
N ALA A 54 34.12 -25.55 16.20
CA ALA A 54 34.67 -24.86 17.37
C ALA A 54 34.54 -25.69 18.67
N THR A 55 33.42 -26.40 18.86
CA THR A 55 33.24 -27.28 20.02
C THR A 55 34.03 -28.59 19.90
N TYR A 56 34.18 -29.13 18.69
CA TYR A 56 35.01 -30.32 18.46
C TYR A 56 36.49 -30.06 18.80
N GLU A 57 37.03 -28.93 18.38
CA GLU A 57 38.40 -28.51 18.72
C GLU A 57 38.56 -28.20 20.22
N ALA A 58 37.54 -27.63 20.87
CA ALA A 58 37.57 -27.35 22.30
C ALA A 58 37.51 -28.61 23.19
N ILE A 59 36.85 -29.68 22.73
CA ILE A 59 36.69 -30.93 23.50
C ILE A 59 37.88 -31.89 23.28
N ASN A 60 38.43 -31.93 22.06
CA ASN A 60 39.48 -32.89 21.68
C ASN A 60 40.88 -32.26 21.55
N GLY A 61 41.00 -30.94 21.63
CA GLY A 61 42.27 -30.22 21.54
C GLY A 61 43.05 -30.25 22.86
N PRO A 62 44.39 -30.28 22.81
CA PRO A 62 45.22 -30.26 24.01
C PRO A 62 45.14 -28.89 24.69
N ASN A 63 44.28 -28.79 25.72
CA ASN A 63 44.21 -27.84 26.85
C ASN A 63 44.80 -26.41 26.70
N GLN A 64 44.76 -25.80 25.53
CA GLN A 64 45.09 -24.40 25.33
C GLN A 64 43.79 -23.72 24.94
N PHE A 65 43.05 -23.18 25.91
CA PHE A 65 41.95 -22.26 25.67
C PHE A 65 42.50 -21.07 24.87
N THR A 66 42.50 -21.24 23.55
CA THR A 66 43.11 -20.31 22.63
C THR A 66 42.16 -19.13 22.52
N GLU A 67 42.65 -17.91 22.70
CA GLU A 67 41.85 -16.67 22.64
C GLU A 67 40.91 -16.63 21.42
N LYS A 68 41.35 -17.25 20.32
CA LYS A 68 40.61 -17.43 19.06
C LYS A 68 39.26 -18.15 19.19
N SER A 69 39.13 -19.13 20.10
CA SER A 69 37.90 -19.92 20.28
C SER A 69 36.77 -19.10 20.90
N ILE A 70 37.09 -18.18 21.82
CA ILE A 70 36.11 -17.30 22.47
C ILE A 70 35.51 -16.32 21.44
N TYR A 71 36.36 -15.72 20.60
CA TYR A 71 35.89 -14.82 19.54
C TYR A 71 35.01 -15.55 18.52
N GLN A 72 35.38 -16.76 18.10
CA GLN A 72 34.59 -17.53 17.13
C GLN A 72 33.21 -17.91 17.66
N ILE A 73 33.12 -18.36 18.92
CA ILE A 73 31.83 -18.65 19.56
C ILE A 73 30.97 -17.39 19.69
N GLY A 74 31.58 -16.26 20.05
CA GLY A 74 30.89 -14.97 20.13
C GLY A 74 30.32 -14.51 18.78
N VAL A 75 31.09 -14.64 17.71
CA VAL A 75 30.65 -14.29 16.34
C VAL A 75 29.48 -15.16 15.90
N VAL A 76 29.52 -16.47 16.16
CA VAL A 76 28.41 -17.35 15.74
C VAL A 76 27.15 -17.11 16.57
N LEU A 77 27.26 -16.92 17.89
CA LEU A 77 26.12 -16.55 18.73
C LEU A 77 25.50 -15.21 18.29
N ALA A 78 26.34 -14.22 18.01
CA ALA A 78 25.88 -12.92 17.50
C ALA A 78 25.21 -13.04 16.13
N ALA A 79 25.72 -13.88 15.23
CA ALA A 79 25.11 -14.12 13.93
C ALA A 79 23.78 -14.89 14.04
N LEU A 80 23.70 -15.90 14.92
CA LEU A 80 22.50 -16.70 15.13
C LEU A 80 21.35 -15.88 15.74
N LEU A 81 21.64 -14.95 16.65
CA LEU A 81 20.65 -14.05 17.24
C LEU A 81 20.40 -12.80 16.38
N GLY A 82 21.44 -12.26 15.76
CA GLY A 82 21.38 -11.01 15.00
C GLY A 82 20.68 -11.17 13.65
N ALA A 83 20.92 -12.27 12.92
CA ALA A 83 20.30 -12.50 11.62
C ALA A 83 18.75 -12.48 11.66
N PRO A 84 18.06 -13.27 12.52
CA PRO A 84 16.60 -13.22 12.60
C PRO A 84 16.09 -11.86 13.10
N PHE A 85 16.82 -11.17 13.98
CA PHE A 85 16.47 -9.83 14.45
C PHE A 85 16.50 -8.79 13.32
N VAL A 86 17.52 -8.82 12.46
CA VAL A 86 17.62 -7.92 11.30
C VAL A 86 16.50 -8.18 10.29
N VAL A 87 16.20 -9.44 9.99
CA VAL A 87 15.10 -9.81 9.09
C VAL A 87 13.76 -9.33 9.65
N TRP A 88 13.49 -9.60 10.93
CA TRP A 88 12.29 -9.11 11.61
C TRP A 88 12.19 -7.58 11.53
N ARG A 89 13.26 -6.88 11.90
CA ARG A 89 13.29 -5.41 11.92
C ARG A 89 13.08 -4.82 10.53
N SER A 90 13.65 -5.44 9.49
CA SER A 90 13.44 -5.04 8.10
C SER A 90 11.97 -5.20 7.69
N LEU A 91 11.35 -6.33 8.04
CA LEU A 91 9.94 -6.58 7.72
C LEU A 91 9.00 -5.60 8.44
N VAL A 92 9.27 -5.32 9.72
CA VAL A 92 8.49 -4.34 10.49
C VAL A 92 8.64 -2.93 9.89
N ALA A 93 9.86 -2.54 9.49
CA ALA A 93 10.09 -1.25 8.86
C ALA A 93 9.31 -1.10 7.54
N GLN A 94 9.26 -2.16 6.71
CA GLN A 94 8.46 -2.18 5.49
C GLN A 94 6.96 -2.02 5.78
N ARG A 95 6.42 -2.80 6.74
CA ARG A 95 5.00 -2.69 7.12
C ARG A 95 4.65 -1.32 7.65
N GLN A 96 5.53 -0.71 8.43
CA GLN A 96 5.33 0.65 8.92
C GLN A 96 5.28 1.66 7.77
N ALA A 97 6.15 1.52 6.77
CA ALA A 97 6.13 2.36 5.58
C ALA A 97 4.82 2.21 4.78
N ASP A 98 4.33 0.98 4.59
CA ASP A 98 3.07 0.72 3.89
C ASP A 98 1.86 1.29 4.63
N ILE A 99 1.81 1.13 5.96
CA ILE A 99 0.74 1.70 6.79
C ILE A 99 0.77 3.23 6.72
N ALA A 100 1.96 3.83 6.80
CA ALA A 100 2.12 5.28 6.67
C ALA A 100 1.67 5.80 5.30
N ALA A 101 1.99 5.07 4.22
CA ALA A 101 1.55 5.42 2.87
C ALA A 101 0.01 5.38 2.74
N LYS A 102 -0.64 4.33 3.28
CA LYS A 102 -2.10 4.22 3.29
C LYS A 102 -2.78 5.31 4.12
N ALA A 103 -2.17 5.70 5.25
CA ALA A 103 -2.65 6.80 6.08
C ALA A 103 -2.60 8.13 5.32
N LEU A 104 -1.48 8.43 4.65
CA LEU A 104 -1.32 9.64 3.85
C LEU A 104 -2.32 9.72 2.70
N LEU A 105 -2.57 8.59 2.00
CA LEU A 105 -3.59 8.53 0.96
C LEU A 105 -4.98 8.87 1.51
N THR A 106 -5.33 8.27 2.65
CA THR A 106 -6.62 8.50 3.31
C THR A 106 -6.78 9.97 3.71
N GLU A 107 -5.75 10.57 4.31
CA GLU A 107 -5.75 11.98 4.69
C GLU A 107 -5.93 12.92 3.49
N ARG A 108 -5.25 12.65 2.38
CA ARG A 108 -5.41 13.42 1.14
C ARG A 108 -6.82 13.31 0.58
N ILE A 109 -7.42 12.12 0.58
CA ILE A 109 -8.80 11.91 0.14
C ILE A 109 -9.78 12.64 1.06
N SER A 110 -9.62 12.52 2.39
CA SER A 110 -10.45 13.24 3.35
C SER A 110 -10.40 14.75 3.12
N LYS A 111 -9.21 15.31 2.93
CA LYS A 111 -9.04 16.74 2.63
C LYS A 111 -9.77 17.18 1.35
N VAL A 112 -9.73 16.36 0.30
CA VAL A 112 -10.47 16.64 -0.94
C VAL A 112 -11.98 16.60 -0.71
N VAL A 113 -12.48 15.61 0.03
CA VAL A 113 -13.90 15.49 0.35
C VAL A 113 -14.38 16.69 1.16
N ASP A 114 -13.59 17.14 2.13
CA ASP A 114 -13.89 18.35 2.91
C ASP A 114 -13.93 19.59 2.00
N GLN A 115 -13.02 19.69 1.03
CA GLN A 115 -12.97 20.80 0.07
C GLN A 115 -14.14 20.80 -0.91
N PHE A 116 -14.77 19.66 -1.20
CA PHE A 116 -16.01 19.63 -2.00
C PHE A 116 -17.19 20.32 -1.32
N GLY A 117 -17.20 20.36 0.02
CA GLY A 117 -18.19 21.09 0.81
C GLY A 117 -17.93 22.60 0.90
N SER A 118 -16.85 23.11 0.31
CA SER A 118 -16.53 24.54 0.34
C SER A 118 -17.50 25.35 -0.53
N GLU A 119 -17.90 26.53 -0.04
CA GLU A 119 -18.69 27.51 -0.80
C GLU A 119 -17.87 28.14 -1.94
N GLU A 120 -16.55 28.18 -1.81
CA GLU A 120 -15.62 28.75 -2.79
C GLU A 120 -15.43 27.83 -4.01
N ILE A 121 -15.82 28.31 -5.19
CA ILE A 121 -15.71 27.53 -6.44
C ILE A 121 -14.26 27.16 -6.77
N THR A 122 -13.31 28.06 -6.50
CA THR A 122 -11.88 27.83 -6.71
C THR A 122 -11.36 26.67 -5.87
N VAL A 123 -11.86 26.52 -4.64
CA VAL A 123 -11.50 25.41 -3.74
C VAL A 123 -12.06 24.10 -4.26
N ARG A 124 -13.32 24.08 -4.73
CA ARG A 124 -13.95 22.88 -5.31
C ARG A 124 -13.26 22.43 -6.61
N VAL A 125 -12.91 23.35 -7.50
CA VAL A 125 -12.13 23.05 -8.71
C VAL A 125 -10.76 22.45 -8.36
N GLY A 126 -10.07 23.04 -7.37
CA GLY A 126 -8.80 22.51 -6.88
C GLY A 126 -8.93 21.11 -6.30
N ALA A 127 -10.01 20.82 -5.58
CA ALA A 127 -10.32 19.51 -5.03
C ALA A 127 -10.53 18.46 -6.13
N VAL A 128 -11.23 18.80 -7.21
CA VAL A 128 -11.45 17.91 -8.37
C VAL A 128 -10.12 17.48 -9.01
N TYR A 129 -9.24 18.44 -9.31
CA TYR A 129 -7.95 18.12 -9.93
C TYR A 129 -6.99 17.41 -8.96
N THR A 130 -7.08 17.71 -7.66
CA THR A 130 -6.31 16.99 -6.65
C THR A 130 -6.77 15.54 -6.59
N LEU A 131 -8.08 15.28 -6.60
CA LEU A 131 -8.62 13.93 -6.63
C LEU A 131 -8.18 13.16 -7.88
N GLU A 132 -8.20 13.84 -9.03
CA GLU A 132 -7.70 13.27 -10.28
C GLU A 132 -6.23 12.84 -10.18
N SER A 133 -5.37 13.68 -9.62
CA SER A 133 -3.97 13.32 -9.39
C SER A 133 -3.85 12.06 -8.53
N ILE A 134 -4.65 11.94 -7.47
CA ILE A 134 -4.65 10.76 -6.60
C ILE A 134 -5.15 9.51 -7.35
N MET A 135 -6.14 9.65 -8.24
CA MET A 135 -6.64 8.57 -9.11
C MET A 135 -5.59 8.07 -10.12
N LEU A 136 -4.71 8.97 -10.58
CA LEU A 136 -3.60 8.63 -11.45
C LEU A 136 -2.51 7.87 -10.69
N ASP A 137 -2.25 8.26 -9.44
CA ASP A 137 -1.25 7.63 -8.57
C ASP A 137 -1.67 6.23 -8.09
N SER A 138 -2.96 5.98 -7.81
CA SER A 138 -3.47 4.67 -7.37
C SER A 138 -4.51 4.09 -8.33
N LYS A 139 -4.07 3.12 -9.15
CA LYS A 139 -4.97 2.36 -10.05
C LYS A 139 -5.95 1.48 -9.29
N GLU A 140 -5.54 0.94 -8.14
CA GLU A 140 -6.36 0.03 -7.33
C GLU A 140 -7.55 0.76 -6.69
N ASP A 141 -7.34 1.99 -6.23
CA ASP A 141 -8.36 2.78 -5.54
C ASP A 141 -9.19 3.69 -6.47
N ARG A 142 -8.84 3.73 -7.76
CA ARG A 142 -9.48 4.58 -8.77
C ARG A 142 -11.00 4.45 -8.80
N VAL A 143 -11.51 3.21 -8.71
CA VAL A 143 -12.96 2.95 -8.75
C VAL A 143 -13.68 3.61 -7.57
N ARG A 144 -13.09 3.55 -6.37
CA ARG A 144 -13.66 4.18 -5.17
C ARG A 144 -13.71 5.70 -5.33
N MET A 145 -12.60 6.28 -5.78
CA MET A 145 -12.52 7.73 -6.00
C MET A 145 -13.49 8.21 -7.09
N TRP A 146 -13.72 7.40 -8.12
CA TRP A 146 -14.70 7.70 -9.17
C TRP A 146 -16.12 7.80 -8.61
N THR A 147 -16.49 6.90 -7.71
CA THR A 147 -17.79 6.95 -7.01
C THR A 147 -17.95 8.23 -6.20
N ILE A 148 -16.89 8.70 -5.53
CA ILE A 148 -16.91 9.97 -4.77
C ILE A 148 -17.18 11.14 -5.72
N LEU A 149 -16.48 11.20 -6.86
CA LEU A 149 -16.67 12.28 -7.84
C LEU A 149 -18.08 12.24 -8.48
N ASN A 150 -18.60 11.04 -8.75
CA ASN A 150 -19.96 10.88 -9.28
C ASN A 150 -21.04 11.27 -8.26
N ALA A 151 -20.82 10.98 -6.97
CA ALA A 151 -21.71 11.43 -5.90
C ALA A 151 -21.72 12.96 -5.79
N PHE A 152 -20.56 13.62 -5.88
CA PHE A 152 -20.44 15.07 -5.89
C PHE A 152 -21.26 15.71 -7.03
N LEU A 153 -21.14 15.18 -8.26
CA LEU A 153 -21.92 15.69 -9.40
C LEU A 153 -23.42 15.49 -9.22
N THR A 154 -23.83 14.32 -8.74
CA THR A 154 -25.25 14.01 -8.49
C THR A 154 -25.84 14.98 -7.47
N GLU A 155 -25.10 15.29 -6.40
CA GLU A 155 -25.52 16.25 -5.39
C GLU A 155 -25.63 17.67 -5.95
N LYS A 156 -24.66 18.12 -6.76
CA LYS A 156 -24.70 19.43 -7.41
C LYS A 156 -25.84 19.57 -8.41
N GLN A 157 -26.13 18.52 -9.18
CA GLN A 157 -27.28 18.49 -10.08
C GLN A 157 -28.58 18.63 -9.29
N LYS A 158 -28.74 17.87 -8.21
CA LYS A 158 -29.92 17.94 -7.35
C LYS A 158 -30.10 19.33 -6.74
N SER A 159 -29.03 19.99 -6.29
CA SER A 159 -29.12 21.37 -5.78
C SER A 159 -29.53 22.37 -6.86
N THR A 160 -29.08 22.17 -8.10
CA THR A 160 -29.45 23.03 -9.24
C THR A 160 -30.92 22.85 -9.60
N ASP A 161 -31.38 21.59 -9.76
CA ASP A 161 -32.77 21.28 -10.08
C ASP A 161 -33.76 21.81 -9.02
N ILE A 162 -33.36 21.89 -7.74
CA ILE A 162 -34.23 22.41 -6.67
C ILE A 162 -34.32 23.94 -6.70
N CYS A 163 -33.24 24.64 -7.01
CA CYS A 163 -33.24 26.11 -7.14
C CYS A 163 -34.05 26.57 -8.37
N ASP A 164 -33.99 25.82 -9.46
CA ASP A 164 -34.74 26.13 -10.69
C ASP A 164 -36.27 25.96 -10.52
N ILE A 165 -36.72 25.22 -9.50
CA ILE A 165 -38.16 25.01 -9.20
C ILE A 165 -38.75 26.16 -8.35
N GLU A 166 -37.92 26.94 -7.65
CA GLU A 166 -38.38 28.05 -6.79
C GLU A 166 -38.43 29.42 -7.51
N GLU A 167 -37.81 29.56 -8.69
CA GLU A 167 -37.81 30.78 -9.50
C GLU A 167 -38.63 30.67 -10.80
N GLU A 168 -39.92 30.33 -10.70
CA GLU A 168 -40.88 30.71 -11.74
C GLU A 168 -41.60 32.00 -11.34
N THR A 169 -40.95 33.16 -11.48
CA THR A 169 -41.63 34.42 -11.86
C THR A 169 -40.64 35.46 -12.40
N GLU A 170 -40.94 35.90 -13.63
CA GLU A 170 -40.43 37.11 -14.31
C GLU A 170 -39.03 37.08 -14.95
N GLY A 171 -39.01 36.54 -16.17
CA GLY A 171 -38.34 37.06 -17.36
C GLY A 171 -37.20 38.09 -17.23
N SER A 172 -36.00 37.64 -17.55
CA SER A 172 -34.97 38.43 -18.23
C SER A 172 -34.13 37.53 -19.12
N LYS A 173 -33.70 38.06 -20.27
CA LYS A 173 -32.80 37.35 -21.20
C LYS A 173 -31.41 37.31 -20.57
N GLU A 174 -31.04 36.19 -19.98
CA GLU A 174 -29.69 35.97 -19.46
C GLU A 174 -28.96 34.91 -20.28
N ASP A 175 -27.64 35.12 -20.40
CA ASP A 175 -26.67 34.29 -21.12
C ASP A 175 -26.88 32.78 -20.85
N PRO A 176 -26.48 31.89 -21.78
CA PRO A 176 -26.63 30.45 -21.60
C PRO A 176 -26.07 30.03 -20.24
N PRO A 177 -26.71 29.09 -19.52
CA PRO A 177 -26.30 28.67 -18.19
C PRO A 177 -24.84 28.23 -18.25
N SER A 178 -23.96 29.10 -17.79
CA SER A 178 -22.54 28.83 -17.75
C SER A 178 -22.35 27.81 -16.65
N MET A 179 -22.25 26.54 -17.04
CA MET A 179 -21.97 25.42 -16.17
C MET A 179 -20.92 25.82 -15.12
N PRO A 180 -21.19 25.64 -13.81
CA PRO A 180 -20.23 25.98 -12.78
C PRO A 180 -18.87 25.30 -13.04
N ALA A 181 -17.78 26.06 -12.90
CA ALA A 181 -16.43 25.63 -13.26
C ALA A 181 -16.00 24.32 -12.57
N ASP A 182 -16.49 24.07 -11.35
CA ASP A 182 -16.29 22.82 -10.59
C ASP A 182 -17.01 21.62 -11.23
N VAL A 183 -18.23 21.80 -11.72
CA VAL A 183 -18.98 20.76 -12.44
C VAL A 183 -18.31 20.49 -13.79
N GLN A 184 -17.86 21.53 -14.51
CA GLN A 184 -17.14 21.38 -15.78
C GLN A 184 -15.80 20.65 -15.59
N ALA A 185 -15.05 21.01 -14.54
CA ALA A 185 -13.82 20.31 -14.18
C ALA A 185 -14.10 18.83 -13.86
N ALA A 186 -15.11 18.54 -13.03
CA ALA A 186 -15.45 17.18 -12.67
C ALA A 186 -15.87 16.33 -13.88
N LEU A 187 -16.68 16.88 -14.78
CA LEU A 187 -17.07 16.20 -16.02
C LEU A 187 -15.86 15.96 -16.95
N THR A 188 -14.93 16.90 -17.02
CA THR A 188 -13.68 16.76 -17.78
C THR A 188 -12.83 15.61 -17.24
N VAL A 189 -12.66 15.52 -15.91
CA VAL A 189 -11.93 14.43 -15.26
C VAL A 189 -12.60 13.07 -15.50
N LEU A 190 -13.93 13.00 -15.36
CA LEU A 190 -14.68 11.75 -15.58
C LEU A 190 -14.56 11.24 -17.01
N THR A 191 -14.67 12.13 -18.00
CA THR A 191 -14.57 11.78 -19.42
C THR A 191 -13.15 11.37 -19.81
N ARG A 192 -12.13 12.10 -19.32
CA ARG A 192 -10.72 11.76 -19.53
C ARG A 192 -10.39 10.38 -18.98
N ASN A 193 -10.75 10.11 -17.72
CA ASN A 193 -10.44 8.85 -17.07
C ASN A 193 -11.20 7.65 -17.69
N ARG A 194 -12.40 7.85 -18.26
CA ARG A 194 -13.13 6.79 -18.96
C ARG A 194 -12.33 6.26 -20.16
N ASN A 195 -11.69 7.14 -20.91
CA ASN A 195 -10.89 6.76 -22.08
C ASN A 195 -9.62 5.97 -21.70
N ASP A 196 -9.03 6.23 -20.53
CA ASP A 196 -7.83 5.53 -20.06
C ASP A 196 -8.09 4.12 -19.51
N SER A 197 -9.37 3.75 -19.34
CA SER A 197 -9.81 2.47 -18.76
C SER A 197 -10.33 1.45 -19.79
N ILE A 198 -10.33 1.82 -21.09
CA ILE A 198 -10.68 0.97 -22.24
C ILE A 198 -9.38 0.50 -22.90
#